data_AF-A0A818Q3B1-F1
#
_entry.id   AF-A0A818Q3B1-F1
#
_cell.length_a   1.000
_cell.length_b   1.000
_cell.length_c   1.000
_cell.angle_alpha   90.00
_cell.angle_beta   90.00
_cell.angle_gamma   90.00
#
_symmetry.space_group_name_H-M   'P 1'
#
loop_
_entity.id
_entity.type
_entity.pdbx_description
1 polymer ?
#
loop_
_entity_poly.entity_id
_entity_poly.type
_entity_poly.pdbx_seq_one_letter_code
_entity_poly.pdbx_strand_id
1 'polypeptide(L)'
;GIKVSKGKTGPIEENKYIEQLKQEPYELPDGFSWSGINVSHDEQLKELYTFLYENYVEDSDNMFRFDYSMPFLQWALCSPGWTPKWHVVIRHTESREL
;
A
#
# COMPACT_ATOMS: atom_id res chain seq x y z
N GLY A 1 4.51 -34.72 -27.79
CA GLY A 1 5.02 -33.54 -27.08
C GLY A 1 4.03 -32.41 -27.23
N ILE A 2 3.58 -31.83 -26.11
CA ILE A 2 2.59 -30.73 -26.12
C ILE A 2 3.29 -29.46 -26.65
N LYS A 3 2.76 -28.87 -27.73
CA LYS A 3 3.20 -27.57 -28.25
C LYS A 3 2.46 -26.47 -27.51
N VAL A 4 3.13 -25.77 -26.60
CA VAL A 4 2.60 -24.52 -26.02
C VAL A 4 2.77 -23.42 -27.05
N SER A 5 1.67 -22.83 -27.53
CA SER A 5 1.71 -21.64 -28.38
C SER A 5 2.24 -20.45 -27.57
N LYS A 6 3.27 -19.76 -28.06
CA LYS A 6 3.74 -18.50 -27.46
C LYS A 6 2.62 -17.45 -27.58
N GLY A 7 2.00 -17.10 -26.45
CA GLY A 7 1.08 -15.96 -26.36
C GLY A 7 1.82 -14.64 -26.63
N LYS A 8 1.09 -13.62 -27.08
CA LYS A 8 1.64 -12.26 -27.20
C LYS A 8 1.68 -11.61 -25.82
N THR A 9 2.81 -10.99 -25.49
CA THR A 9 3.00 -10.18 -24.28
C THR A 9 2.79 -8.70 -24.62
N GLY A 10 2.12 -7.95 -23.74
CA GLY A 10 1.88 -6.52 -23.92
C GLY A 10 0.91 -5.98 -22.88
N PRO A 11 0.70 -4.65 -22.84
CA PRO A 11 -0.27 -4.05 -21.94
C PRO A 11 -1.71 -4.47 -22.34
N ILE A 12 -2.59 -4.63 -21.35
CA ILE A 12 -4.02 -4.90 -21.58
C ILE A 12 -4.73 -3.62 -22.04
N GLU A 13 -4.36 -2.47 -21.47
CA GLU A 13 -4.84 -1.14 -21.83
C GLU A 13 -3.69 -0.25 -22.31
N GLU A 14 -3.94 0.61 -23.30
CA GLU A 14 -2.95 1.58 -23.75
C GLU A 14 -2.64 2.63 -22.67
N ASN A 15 -1.43 3.20 -22.73
CA ASN A 15 -1.02 4.26 -21.80
C ASN A 15 -1.88 5.50 -22.02
N LYS A 16 -2.43 6.02 -20.91
CA LYS A 16 -3.17 7.29 -20.88
C LYS A 16 -2.21 8.41 -20.50
N TYR A 17 -2.44 9.59 -21.05
CA TYR A 17 -1.74 10.80 -20.61
C TYR A 17 -2.20 11.20 -19.20
N ILE A 18 -1.36 11.89 -18.44
CA ILE A 18 -1.65 12.24 -17.05
C ILE A 18 -2.94 13.08 -16.95
N GLU A 19 -3.19 13.94 -17.93
CA GLU A 19 -4.37 14.81 -18.00
C GLU A 19 -5.68 14.01 -18.21
N GLN A 20 -5.58 12.76 -18.67
CA GLN A 20 -6.71 11.84 -18.84
C GLN A 20 -6.99 11.04 -17.56
N LEU A 21 -6.14 11.15 -16.54
CA LEU A 21 -6.33 10.52 -15.23
C LEU A 21 -7.08 11.46 -14.29
N LYS A 22 -7.73 10.89 -13.28
CA LYS A 22 -8.39 11.69 -12.23
C LYS A 22 -7.33 12.48 -11.44
N GLN A 23 -7.47 13.80 -11.41
CA GLN A 23 -6.55 14.69 -10.69
C GLN A 23 -6.88 14.79 -9.20
N GLU A 24 -8.15 14.61 -8.85
CA GLU A 24 -8.62 14.62 -7.47
C GLU A 24 -8.61 13.20 -6.87
N PRO A 25 -8.41 13.05 -5.54
CA PRO A 25 -8.54 11.77 -4.88
C PRO A 25 -9.90 11.11 -5.10
N TYR A 26 -9.97 9.80 -4.89
CA TYR A 26 -11.25 9.10 -4.84
C TYR A 26 -12.06 9.56 -3.64
N GLU A 27 -13.39 9.57 -3.76
CA GLU A 27 -14.24 9.89 -2.62
C GLU A 27 -14.16 8.74 -1.61
N LEU A 28 -14.10 9.09 -0.32
CA LEU A 28 -14.18 8.15 0.79
C LEU A 28 -15.51 8.34 1.53
N PRO A 29 -15.99 7.31 2.25
CA PRO A 29 -17.13 7.47 3.13
C PRO A 29 -16.89 8.56 4.19
N ASP A 30 -17.99 9.13 4.70
CA ASP A 30 -17.93 10.09 5.80
C ASP A 30 -17.16 9.51 7.00
N GLY A 31 -16.40 10.37 7.67
CA GLY A 31 -15.54 9.97 8.79
C GLY A 31 -14.16 9.44 8.38
N PHE A 32 -13.84 9.38 7.08
CA PHE A 32 -12.51 8.99 6.61
C PHE A 32 -11.82 10.05 5.76
N SER A 33 -10.50 10.03 5.75
CA SER A 33 -9.68 10.93 4.93
C SER A 33 -8.46 10.20 4.36
N TRP A 34 -8.08 10.57 3.13
CA TRP A 34 -6.80 10.17 2.57
C TRP A 34 -5.66 10.84 3.33
N SER A 35 -4.62 10.08 3.60
CA SER A 35 -3.40 10.60 4.21
C SER A 35 -2.15 9.92 3.62
N GLY A 36 -0.99 10.50 3.90
CA GLY A 36 0.29 9.87 3.65
C GLY A 36 0.85 9.28 4.93
N ILE A 37 1.82 8.37 4.79
CA ILE A 37 2.59 7.85 5.93
C ILE A 37 4.09 7.98 5.67
N ASN A 38 4.77 8.72 6.53
CA ASN A 38 6.20 8.97 6.42
C ASN A 38 6.97 7.95 7.25
N VAL A 39 7.29 6.84 6.62
CA VAL A 39 8.05 5.72 7.21
C VAL A 39 9.52 6.03 7.54
N SER A 40 9.99 7.24 7.24
CA SER A 40 11.27 7.75 7.75
C SER A 40 11.15 8.40 9.14
N HIS A 41 9.94 8.58 9.66
CA HIS A 41 9.68 9.00 11.04
C HIS A 41 9.28 7.79 11.88
N ASP A 42 10.02 7.54 12.96
CA ASP A 42 9.85 6.34 13.79
C ASP A 42 8.43 6.20 14.36
N GLU A 43 7.78 7.29 14.72
CA GLU A 43 6.40 7.27 15.24
C GLU A 43 5.40 6.77 14.20
N GLN A 44 5.49 7.27 12.96
CA GLN A 44 4.61 6.85 11.86
C GLN A 44 4.96 5.46 11.35
N LEU A 45 6.25 5.08 11.36
CA LEU A 45 6.66 3.71 11.06
C LEU A 45 6.13 2.72 12.09
N LYS A 46 6.14 3.09 13.38
CA LYS A 46 5.57 2.27 14.46
C LYS A 46 4.05 2.16 14.35
N GLU A 47 3.40 3.23 13.96
CA GLU A 47 1.96 3.25 13.68
C GLU A 47 1.61 2.26 12.56
N LEU A 48 2.33 2.33 11.42
CA LEU A 48 2.15 1.39 10.30
C LEU A 48 2.42 -0.05 10.72
N TYR A 49 3.51 -0.28 11.45
CA TYR A 49 3.86 -1.58 12.01
C TYR A 49 2.71 -2.15 12.83
N THR A 50 2.17 -1.37 13.76
CA THR A 50 1.10 -1.80 14.66
C THR A 50 -0.15 -2.14 13.87
N PHE A 51 -0.54 -1.28 12.93
CA PHE A 51 -1.69 -1.50 12.06
C PHE A 51 -1.58 -2.81 11.26
N LEU A 52 -0.42 -3.07 10.64
CA LEU A 52 -0.19 -4.30 9.89
C LEU A 52 -0.11 -5.53 10.80
N TYR A 53 0.55 -5.40 11.94
CA TYR A 53 0.61 -6.47 12.94
C TYR A 53 -0.77 -6.83 13.49
N GLU A 54 -1.74 -5.91 13.51
CA GLU A 54 -3.09 -6.19 14.01
C GLU A 54 -4.05 -6.71 12.95
N ASN A 55 -3.87 -6.30 11.68
CA ASN A 55 -4.90 -6.43 10.64
C ASN A 55 -4.43 -7.12 9.34
N TYR A 56 -3.14 -7.43 9.22
CA TYR A 56 -2.60 -8.05 8.01
C TYR A 56 -2.56 -9.58 8.10
N VAL A 57 -2.12 -10.20 7.01
CA VAL A 57 -2.25 -11.62 6.68
C VAL A 57 -2.10 -12.57 7.89
N GLU A 58 -3.16 -13.36 8.05
CA GLU A 58 -3.24 -14.52 8.92
C GLU A 58 -3.24 -15.78 8.05
N ASP A 59 -2.76 -16.90 8.59
CA ASP A 59 -2.98 -18.20 7.96
C ASP A 59 -4.45 -18.64 8.10
N SER A 60 -4.87 -19.66 7.35
CA SER A 60 -6.28 -20.09 7.32
C SER A 60 -6.83 -20.54 8.68
N ASP A 61 -5.94 -20.90 9.59
CA ASP A 61 -6.26 -21.43 10.92
C ASP A 61 -6.05 -20.37 12.02
N ASN A 62 -5.68 -19.13 11.66
CA ASN A 62 -5.37 -18.01 12.56
C ASN A 62 -4.31 -18.37 13.63
N MET A 63 -3.40 -19.28 13.30
CA MET A 63 -2.29 -19.70 14.17
C MET A 63 -1.05 -18.83 14.00
N PHE A 64 -0.90 -18.17 12.84
CA PHE A 64 0.26 -17.35 12.52
C PHE A 64 -0.14 -16.04 11.87
N ARG A 65 0.52 -14.97 12.29
CA ARG A 65 0.42 -13.65 11.70
C ARG A 65 1.81 -13.16 11.29
N PHE A 66 1.89 -12.47 10.16
CA PHE A 66 3.15 -11.86 9.75
C PHE A 66 3.52 -10.68 10.67
N ASP A 67 4.67 -10.80 11.34
CA ASP A 67 5.29 -9.74 12.13
C ASP A 67 6.38 -9.05 11.31
N TYR A 68 5.98 -8.10 10.45
CA TYR A 68 6.92 -7.31 9.67
C TYR A 68 7.64 -6.29 10.55
N SER A 69 8.85 -6.62 11.01
CA SER A 69 9.65 -5.68 11.81
C SER A 69 9.76 -4.28 11.17
N MET A 70 9.83 -3.23 12.00
CA MET A 70 9.98 -1.84 11.53
C MET A 70 11.16 -1.64 10.55
N PRO A 71 12.38 -2.20 10.78
CA PRO A 71 13.48 -2.06 9.81
C PRO A 71 13.17 -2.72 8.46
N PHE A 72 12.43 -3.84 8.47
CA PHE A 72 12.02 -4.50 7.24
C PHE A 72 11.03 -3.65 6.45
N LEU A 73 10.02 -3.07 7.13
CA LEU A 73 9.06 -2.17 6.49
C LEU A 73 9.75 -0.96 5.86
N GLN A 74 10.69 -0.35 6.58
CA GLN A 74 11.46 0.78 6.06
C GLN A 74 12.30 0.38 4.84
N TRP A 75 13.00 -0.76 4.88
CA TRP A 75 13.76 -1.27 3.74
C TRP A 75 12.87 -1.55 2.52
N ALA A 76 11.72 -2.20 2.73
CA ALA A 76 10.81 -2.58 1.67
C ALA A 76 10.14 -1.36 1.00
N LEU A 77 9.75 -0.36 1.80
CA LEU A 77 9.01 0.81 1.34
C LEU A 77 9.92 1.94 0.81
N CYS A 78 11.19 1.96 1.18
CA CYS A 78 12.13 3.03 0.81
C CYS A 78 13.22 2.59 -0.17
N SER A 79 12.88 1.71 -1.13
CA SER A 79 13.81 1.34 -2.22
C SER A 79 14.30 2.55 -3.02
N PRO A 80 15.49 2.52 -3.67
CA PRO A 80 15.98 3.66 -4.45
C PRO A 80 14.97 4.16 -5.49
N GLY A 81 14.65 5.46 -5.46
CA GLY A 81 13.64 6.07 -6.33
C GLY A 81 12.20 6.00 -5.79
N TRP A 82 12.00 5.56 -4.53
CA TRP A 82 10.69 5.60 -3.89
C TRP A 82 10.12 7.03 -3.82
N THR A 83 8.80 7.12 -3.71
CA THR A 83 8.11 8.39 -3.60
C THR A 83 7.11 8.36 -2.45
N PRO A 84 7.17 9.31 -1.49
CA PRO A 84 6.29 9.31 -0.33
C PRO A 84 4.80 9.34 -0.69
N LYS A 85 4.45 9.94 -1.84
CA LYS A 85 3.06 10.04 -2.31
C LYS A 85 2.44 8.69 -2.69
N TRP A 86 3.24 7.64 -2.87
CA TRP A 86 2.74 6.29 -3.13
C TRP A 86 2.48 5.49 -1.86
N HIS A 87 2.88 6.00 -0.69
CA HIS A 87 2.51 5.44 0.61
C HIS A 87 1.19 6.07 1.05
N VAL A 88 0.09 5.52 0.54
CA VAL A 88 -1.26 6.01 0.76
C VAL A 88 -1.90 5.22 1.90
N VAL A 89 -2.46 5.94 2.87
CA VAL A 89 -3.25 5.36 3.97
C VAL A 89 -4.59 6.07 4.07
N ILE A 90 -5.57 5.40 4.66
CA ILE A 90 -6.84 6.01 5.07
C ILE A 90 -6.75 6.23 6.58
N ARG A 91 -7.30 7.35 7.05
CA ARG A 91 -7.41 7.62 8.48
C ARG A 91 -8.82 7.96 8.86
N HIS A 92 -9.23 7.57 10.06
CA HIS A 92 -10.44 8.12 10.66
C HIS A 92 -10.24 9.63 10.90
N THR A 93 -11.18 10.45 10.46
CA THR A 93 -11.03 11.91 10.39
C THR A 93 -10.90 12.54 11.77
N GLU A 94 -11.63 12.03 12.78
CA GLU A 94 -11.62 12.59 14.13
C GLU A 94 -10.46 12.07 14.98
N SER A 95 -10.28 10.74 15.06
CA SER A 95 -9.24 10.13 15.90
C SER A 95 -7.86 10.17 15.28
N ARG A 96 -7.78 10.37 13.96
CA ARG A 96 -6.54 10.32 13.14
C ARG A 96 -5.88 8.95 13.08
N GLU A 97 -6.49 7.93 13.66
CA GLU A 97 -6.01 6.55 13.61
C GLU A 97 -5.99 6.03 12.16
N LEU A 98 -4.99 5.18 11.86
CA LEU A 98 -4.93 4.39 10.63
C LEU A 98 -6.06 3.36 10.56
#